data_AF-A1BJQ1-F1
#
_entry.id   AF-A1BJQ1-F1
#
_cell.length_a   1.000
_cell.length_b   1.000
_cell.length_c   1.000
_cell.angle_alpha   90.00
_cell.angle_beta   90.00
_cell.angle_gamma   90.00
#
_symmetry.space_group_name_H-M   'P 1'
#
loop_
_entity.id
_entity.type
_entity.pdbx_description
1 polymer ?
#
loop_
_entity_poly.entity_id
_entity_poly.type
_entity_poly.pdbx_seq_one_letter_code
_entity_poly.pdbx_strand_id
1 'polypeptide(L)'
;MIGTSTSTCCPLCGGEKISGKTTMTVELGYGLVVVRDVPATLCALCGADWIDDSVAAEIEQIVDEARKKHSQMEVISLKVG
;
A
#
# COMPACT_ATOMS: atom_id res chain seq x y z
N MET A 1 -12.29 -7.76 24.20
CA MET A 1 -13.25 -7.23 23.21
C MET A 1 -12.55 -6.17 22.39
N ILE A 2 -12.16 -6.46 21.15
CA ILE A 2 -11.95 -5.41 20.14
C ILE A 2 -12.83 -5.84 18.97
N GLY A 3 -13.96 -5.15 18.86
CA GLY A 3 -15.01 -5.46 17.91
C GLY A 3 -14.53 -5.22 16.48
N THR A 4 -14.74 -6.21 15.66
CA THR A 4 -14.92 -6.10 14.22
C THR A 4 -16.08 -5.14 13.94
N SER A 5 -15.81 -3.85 13.83
CA SER A 5 -16.72 -2.87 13.23
C SER A 5 -15.96 -2.20 12.09
N THR A 6 -16.24 -2.64 10.87
CA THR A 6 -15.74 -2.05 9.63
C THR A 6 -16.36 -0.66 9.46
N SER A 7 -15.83 0.32 10.19
CA SER A 7 -16.21 1.72 10.07
C SER A 7 -15.84 2.20 8.67
N THR A 8 -16.86 2.61 7.90
CA THR A 8 -16.74 3.34 6.62
C THR A 8 -16.14 4.73 6.80
N CYS A 9 -15.98 5.19 8.05
CA CYS A 9 -15.40 6.46 8.40
C CYS A 9 -13.91 6.32 8.74
N CYS A 10 -13.10 7.26 8.26
CA CYS A 10 -11.68 7.40 8.49
C CYS A 10 -11.41 7.70 9.96
N PRO A 11 -10.64 6.86 10.67
CA PRO A 11 -10.35 7.07 12.09
C PRO A 11 -9.45 8.29 12.35
N LEU A 12 -8.80 8.83 11.30
CA LEU A 12 -7.86 9.94 11.45
C LEU A 12 -8.53 11.31 11.30
N CYS A 13 -9.57 11.43 10.48
CA CYS A 13 -10.17 12.72 10.14
C CYS A 13 -11.70 12.72 10.06
N GLY A 14 -12.36 11.58 10.18
CA GLY A 14 -13.81 11.48 10.04
C GLY A 14 -14.34 11.38 8.59
N GLY A 15 -13.47 11.48 7.57
CA GLY A 15 -13.86 11.40 6.17
C GLY A 15 -14.32 10.00 5.72
N GLU A 16 -15.02 9.91 4.59
CA GLU A 16 -15.45 8.62 4.03
C GLU A 16 -14.26 7.80 3.51
N LYS A 17 -14.32 6.48 3.73
CA LYS A 17 -13.42 5.50 3.15
C LYS A 17 -14.02 4.96 1.85
N ILE A 18 -13.22 4.97 0.79
CA ILE A 18 -13.58 4.50 -0.55
C ILE A 18 -12.56 3.48 -1.04
N SER A 19 -12.96 2.54 -1.89
CA SER A 19 -12.00 1.67 -2.59
C SER A 19 -11.29 2.44 -3.69
N GLY A 20 -9.99 2.17 -3.88
CA GLY A 20 -9.19 2.83 -4.91
C GLY A 20 -7.83 2.19 -5.10
N LYS A 21 -6.91 2.94 -5.70
CA LYS A 21 -5.52 2.55 -5.88
C LYS A 21 -4.59 3.65 -5.37
N THR A 22 -3.49 3.26 -4.75
CA THR A 22 -2.44 4.15 -4.27
C THR A 22 -1.08 3.78 -4.89
N THR A 23 -0.05 4.57 -4.56
CA THR A 23 1.35 4.25 -4.86
C THR A 23 2.09 4.11 -3.55
N MET A 24 2.71 2.96 -3.34
CA MET A 24 3.55 2.68 -2.18
C MET A 24 5.02 2.88 -2.55
N THR A 25 5.74 3.58 -1.69
CA THR A 25 7.17 3.81 -1.88
C THR A 25 7.93 3.19 -0.73
N VAL A 26 8.90 2.34 -1.04
CA VAL A 26 9.71 1.62 -0.06
C VAL A 26 11.17 2.01 -0.24
N GLU A 27 11.75 2.56 0.81
CA GLU A 27 13.17 2.89 0.86
C GLU A 27 13.96 1.69 1.40
N LEU A 28 14.97 1.24 0.66
CA LEU A 28 15.82 0.11 1.02
C LEU A 28 17.05 0.54 1.85
N GLY A 29 17.24 1.84 2.05
CA GLY A 29 18.45 2.48 2.60
C GLY A 29 19.55 2.75 1.57
N TYR A 30 19.61 1.95 0.50
CA TYR A 30 20.55 2.13 -0.62
C TYR A 30 19.85 2.30 -1.99
N GLY A 31 18.52 2.19 -2.02
CA GLY A 31 17.73 2.22 -3.23
C GLY A 31 16.26 2.46 -2.93
N LEU A 32 15.48 2.72 -3.97
CA LEU A 32 14.07 3.09 -3.88
C LEU A 32 13.21 2.17 -4.75
N VAL A 33 12.13 1.65 -4.17
CA VAL A 33 11.13 0.85 -4.90
C VAL A 33 9.80 1.57 -4.86
N VAL A 34 9.24 1.87 -6.03
CA VAL A 34 7.92 2.49 -6.17
C VAL A 34 6.96 1.46 -6.74
N VAL A 35 5.99 1.04 -5.93
CA VAL A 35 4.92 0.13 -6.33
C VAL A 35 3.66 0.93 -6.63
N ARG A 36 3.26 0.96 -7.90
CA ARG A 36 2.06 1.66 -8.41
C ARG A 36 0.86 0.74 -8.45
N ASP A 37 -0.32 1.33 -8.60
CA ASP A 37 -1.59 0.63 -8.81
C ASP A 37 -1.98 -0.32 -7.66
N VAL A 38 -1.50 -0.04 -6.45
CA VAL A 38 -1.74 -0.84 -5.23
C VAL A 38 -3.20 -0.68 -4.80
N PRO A 39 -4.03 -1.73 -4.83
CA PRO A 39 -5.40 -1.63 -4.33
C PRO A 39 -5.41 -1.31 -2.85
N ALA A 40 -6.23 -0.34 -2.48
CA ALA A 40 -6.33 0.13 -1.10
C ALA A 40 -7.73 0.65 -0.81
N THR A 41 -8.06 0.67 0.47
CA THR A 41 -9.10 1.56 0.99
C THR A 41 -8.45 2.92 1.23
N LEU A 42 -9.04 3.99 0.70
CA LEU A 42 -8.53 5.36 0.78
C LEU A 42 -9.53 6.24 1.51
N CYS A 43 -9.06 7.21 2.29
CA CYS A 43 -9.91 8.29 2.76
C CYS A 43 -10.08 9.35 1.66
N ALA A 44 -11.32 9.63 1.27
CA ALA A 44 -11.65 10.63 0.26
C ALA A 44 -11.29 12.08 0.65
N LEU A 45 -10.98 12.33 1.93
CA LEU A 45 -10.67 13.66 2.44
C LEU A 45 -9.18 13.86 2.75
N CYS A 46 -8.56 13.00 3.56
CA CYS A 46 -7.16 13.17 3.96
C CYS A 46 -6.16 12.33 3.17
N GLY A 47 -6.62 11.43 2.31
CA GLY A 47 -5.75 10.57 1.50
C GLY A 47 -5.06 9.43 2.25
N ALA A 48 -5.36 9.23 3.55
CA ALA A 48 -4.88 8.07 4.28
C ALA A 48 -5.33 6.78 3.60
N ASP A 49 -4.44 5.79 3.56
CA ASP A 49 -4.66 4.52 2.89
C ASP A 49 -4.49 3.32 3.83
N TRP A 50 -5.19 2.24 3.48
CA TRP A 50 -5.12 0.94 4.14
C TRP A 50 -5.08 -0.14 3.07
N ILE A 51 -4.11 -1.04 3.17
CA ILE A 51 -3.96 -2.20 2.30
C ILE A 51 -4.30 -3.47 3.07
N ASP A 52 -4.84 -4.47 2.38
CA ASP A 52 -5.11 -5.78 2.96
C ASP A 52 -3.81 -6.60 3.06
N ASP A 53 -3.82 -7.61 3.93
CA ASP A 53 -2.66 -8.47 4.19
C ASP A 53 -2.13 -9.15 2.91
N SER A 54 -2.99 -9.53 1.98
CA SER A 54 -2.57 -10.13 0.70
C SER A 54 -1.81 -9.14 -0.18
N VAL A 55 -2.27 -7.89 -0.25
CA VAL A 55 -1.61 -6.82 -1.01
C VAL A 55 -0.27 -6.47 -0.37
N ALA A 56 -0.21 -6.43 0.96
CA ALA A 56 1.05 -6.22 1.68
C ALA A 56 2.06 -7.33 1.38
N ALA A 57 1.64 -8.60 1.38
CA ALA A 57 2.51 -9.73 1.06
C ALA A 57 3.07 -9.68 -0.38
N GLU A 58 2.27 -9.22 -1.35
CA GLU A 58 2.77 -9.03 -2.73
C GLU A 58 3.80 -7.90 -2.82
N ILE A 59 3.59 -6.79 -2.11
CA ILE A 59 4.56 -5.69 -2.05
C ILE A 59 5.87 -6.16 -1.41
N GLU A 60 5.80 -6.96 -0.33
CA GLU A 60 6.98 -7.53 0.32
C GLU A 60 7.79 -8.42 -0.63
N GLN A 61 7.12 -9.24 -1.45
CA GLN A 61 7.80 -10.05 -2.47
C GLN A 61 8.54 -9.17 -3.50
N ILE A 62 7.91 -8.11 -3.98
CA ILE A 62 8.52 -7.15 -4.91
C ILE A 62 9.77 -6.49 -4.28
N VAL A 63 9.64 -6.06 -3.02
CA VAL A 63 10.74 -5.43 -2.27
C VAL A 63 11.90 -6.41 -2.07
N ASP A 64 11.61 -7.67 -1.72
CA ASP A 64 12.62 -8.71 -1.53
C ASP A 64 13.35 -9.07 -2.83
N GLU A 65 12.66 -9.07 -3.96
CA GLU A 65 13.29 -9.24 -5.26
C GLU A 65 14.22 -8.08 -5.60
N ALA A 66 13.79 -6.83 -5.40
CA ALA A 66 14.62 -5.66 -5.60
C ALA A 66 15.86 -5.68 -4.67
N ARG A 67 15.69 -6.17 -3.43
CA ARG A 67 16.80 -6.38 -2.50
C ARG A 67 17.82 -7.38 -3.04
N LYS A 68 17.36 -8.53 -3.53
CA LYS A 68 18.22 -9.58 -4.11
C LYS A 68 18.97 -9.10 -5.35
N LYS A 69 18.36 -8.25 -6.18
CA LYS A 69 18.99 -7.63 -7.36
C LYS A 69 19.95 -6.49 -7.00
N HIS A 70 19.90 -6.00 -5.76
CA HIS A 70 20.61 -4.80 -5.30
C HIS A 70 20.27 -3.55 -6.14
N SER A 71 19.00 -3.44 -6.55
CA SER A 71 18.53 -2.35 -7.40
C SER A 71 18.59 -1.00 -6.68
N GLN A 72 19.08 0.02 -7.39
CA GLN A 72 19.09 1.40 -6.91
C GLN A 72 17.72 2.07 -7.06
N MET A 73 16.96 1.70 -8.11
CA MET A 73 15.62 2.22 -8.38
C MET A 73 14.79 1.18 -9.14
N GLU A 74 13.58 0.88 -8.66
CA GLU A 74 12.56 0.12 -9.41
C GLU A 74 11.20 0.84 -9.36
N VAL A 75 10.46 0.81 -10.47
CA VAL A 75 9.06 1.25 -10.55
C VAL A 75 8.25 0.11 -11.12
N ILE A 76 7.33 -0.45 -10.33
CA ILE A 76 6.56 -1.65 -10.67
C ILE A 76 5.08 -1.36 -10.47
N SER A 77 4.22 -1.69 -11.43
CA SER A 77 2.78 -1.69 -11.22
C SER A 77 2.32 -3.03 -10.65
N LEU A 78 1.58 -3.00 -9.54
CA LEU A 78 1.01 -4.19 -8.94
C LEU A 78 -0.08 -4.77 -9.85
N LYS A 79 0.03 -6.06 -10.16
CA LYS A 79 -0.96 -6.80 -10.91
C LYS A 79 -1.65 -7.77 -9.97
N VAL A 80 -2.79 -7.36 -9.42
CA VAL A 80 -3.62 -8.27 -8.64
C VAL A 80 -4.34 -9.19 -9.63
N GLY A 81 -4.05 -10.49 -9.53
CA GLY A 81 -4.61 -11.56 -10.37
C GLY A 81 -5.91 -12.13 -9.83
#